data_AF-A0A961WDX5-F1
#
_entry.id   AF-A0A961WDX5-F1
#
_cell.length_a   1.000
_cell.length_b   1.000
_cell.length_c   1.000
_cell.angle_alpha   90.00
_cell.angle_beta   90.00
_cell.angle_gamma   90.00
#
_symmetry.space_group_name_H-M   'P 1'
#
loop_
_entity.id
_entity.type
_entity.pdbx_description
1 polymer ?
#
loop_
_entity_poly.entity_id
_entity_poly.type
_entity_poly.pdbx_seq_one_letter_code
_entity_poly.pdbx_strand_id
1 'polypeptide(L)'
;MNPNRCAIYTRKSSEEGLEQEFNSLNAQREACEAFIASQKGAGWIALPTMYDDGGVSGGTMDRPALQHLLTDIESGKVDTVVVYKVDRLTRSLSDFAKIVDAFDNRGVSFVSVTQQFNTTTSMGRLTLNMLLSFAQFEREVTSERIRDKIAASKQKGMWMGGLPPLGYDVDDRRLIVNEAEAKTVRHIFRRYIEIKSVRALKEELDADGIVSKARLDRFGNAKGGVRIARGALYLMLQNRIYRGEVVHKDKAYPGLHLPIVDEQLWDKAQAALAENRVERVSRTKAINPNPLASLVFDASGERMSPTHANKKGTRYRYYVSQSLIKRGRPTASEAACRVPAADLEAIVDDEIVKLMRDEAFIHEIAGDVSVAQRKTLINQASAFARCWPDRPPPQRRTILSALLERVVVHPNTIVMAVRLDAIPLVTAPTLDLRRLPRPIDGPTRKVQVPARLKRTGMETKLLIQGNTGPVQRTPDRSLIRLIGQARRYRRVLDAAHHDKTMSKIAADVGVGATYFTRVVRLSFLAPEITKMILQGRQSPQLTANRIMTLGSPPTLWDAQKHLLDLT
;
A
#
# COMPACT_ATOMS: atom_id res chain seq x y z
N MET A 1 -51.90 -0.13 32.06
CA MET A 1 -50.44 -0.28 32.28
C MET A 1 -50.06 -1.70 31.94
N ASN A 2 -48.99 -1.91 31.16
CA ASN A 2 -48.46 -3.26 30.99
C ASN A 2 -47.91 -3.77 32.33
N PRO A 3 -48.08 -5.07 32.64
CA PRO A 3 -47.58 -5.65 33.87
C PRO A 3 -46.05 -5.60 33.91
N ASN A 4 -45.46 -5.18 35.03
CA ASN A 4 -44.02 -5.17 35.26
C ASN A 4 -43.59 -6.56 35.77
N ARG A 5 -43.00 -7.37 34.88
CA ARG A 5 -42.61 -8.76 35.14
C ARG A 5 -41.33 -8.82 35.97
N CYS A 6 -41.46 -9.24 37.21
CA CYS A 6 -40.41 -9.25 38.21
C CYS A 6 -39.80 -10.65 38.34
N ALA A 7 -38.53 -10.82 37.96
CA ALA A 7 -37.76 -12.03 38.24
C ALA A 7 -37.15 -11.95 39.63
N ILE A 8 -37.22 -13.05 40.39
CA ILE A 8 -36.59 -13.17 41.71
C ILE A 8 -35.36 -14.05 41.56
N TYR A 9 -34.21 -13.54 41.97
CA TYR A 9 -32.96 -14.30 42.00
C TYR A 9 -32.54 -14.58 43.44
N THR A 10 -32.32 -15.85 43.76
CA THR A 10 -31.89 -16.28 45.09
C THR A 10 -30.58 -17.06 45.03
N ARG A 11 -29.78 -16.97 46.09
CA ARG A 11 -28.49 -17.68 46.17
C ARG A 11 -28.17 -18.10 47.60
N LYS A 12 -27.58 -19.30 47.76
CA LYS A 12 -27.01 -19.78 49.02
C LYS A 12 -25.56 -20.24 48.79
N SER A 13 -24.62 -19.66 49.53
CA SER A 13 -23.20 -20.02 49.46
C SER A 13 -22.94 -21.33 50.22
N SER A 14 -21.98 -22.15 49.78
CA SER A 14 -21.55 -23.37 50.48
C SER A 14 -20.89 -23.12 51.84
N GLU A 15 -20.40 -21.90 52.10
CA GLU A 15 -19.72 -21.49 53.34
C GLU A 15 -20.67 -21.02 54.46
N GLU A 16 -21.93 -20.67 54.14
CA GLU A 16 -22.94 -20.24 55.13
C GLU A 16 -23.76 -21.47 55.52
N GLY A 17 -23.47 -22.01 56.71
CA GLY A 17 -24.01 -23.26 57.27
C GLY A 17 -25.42 -23.62 56.84
N LEU A 18 -25.61 -24.88 56.44
CA LEU A 18 -26.82 -25.38 55.80
C LEU A 18 -28.10 -25.31 56.66
N GLU A 19 -28.01 -25.02 57.96
CA GLU A 19 -29.10 -25.17 58.95
C GLU A 19 -29.57 -23.89 59.68
N GLN A 20 -29.40 -22.69 59.11
CA GLN A 20 -30.08 -21.50 59.64
C GLN A 20 -31.36 -21.20 58.85
N GLU A 21 -32.53 -21.35 59.48
CA GLU A 21 -33.88 -21.12 58.88
C GLU A 21 -34.03 -19.73 58.25
N PHE A 22 -33.34 -18.72 58.79
CA PHE A 22 -33.42 -17.31 58.36
C PHE A 22 -32.66 -16.96 57.06
N ASN A 23 -31.90 -17.88 56.47
CA ASN A 23 -31.09 -17.62 55.26
C ASN A 23 -31.28 -18.70 54.17
N SER A 24 -32.43 -19.37 54.18
CA SER A 24 -32.83 -20.31 53.13
C SER A 24 -33.18 -19.60 51.81
N LEU A 25 -33.06 -20.32 50.68
CA LEU A 25 -33.51 -19.80 49.37
C LEU A 25 -35.01 -19.43 49.41
N ASN A 26 -35.81 -20.24 50.12
CA ASN A 26 -37.23 -20.00 50.31
C ASN A 26 -37.51 -18.70 51.09
N ALA A 27 -36.80 -18.45 52.20
CA ALA A 27 -36.97 -17.22 52.96
C ALA A 27 -36.58 -15.96 52.15
N GLN A 28 -35.53 -16.05 51.33
CA GLN A 28 -35.15 -14.97 50.41
C GLN A 28 -36.23 -14.71 49.37
N ARG A 29 -36.79 -15.78 48.80
CA ARG A 29 -37.86 -15.70 47.80
C ARG A 29 -39.13 -15.10 48.39
N GLU A 30 -39.58 -15.60 49.54
CA GLU A 30 -40.76 -15.11 50.24
C GLU A 30 -40.65 -13.61 50.54
N ALA A 31 -39.49 -13.14 51.01
CA ALA A 31 -39.25 -11.72 51.23
C ALA A 31 -39.33 -10.90 49.92
N CYS A 32 -38.82 -11.41 48.81
CA CYS A 32 -38.93 -10.76 47.50
C CYS A 32 -40.36 -10.77 46.97
N GLU A 33 -41.11 -11.87 47.12
CA GLU A 33 -42.51 -11.98 46.73
C GLU A 33 -43.39 -11.04 47.55
N ALA A 34 -43.18 -10.94 48.86
CA ALA A 34 -43.85 -9.99 49.74
C ALA A 34 -43.57 -8.54 49.33
N PHE A 35 -42.30 -8.23 48.99
CA PHE A 35 -41.94 -6.91 48.46
C PHE A 35 -42.65 -6.62 47.13
N ILE A 36 -42.64 -7.54 46.17
CA ILE A 36 -43.35 -7.39 44.88
C ILE A 36 -44.85 -7.21 45.10
N ALA A 37 -45.44 -7.96 46.03
CA ALA A 37 -46.85 -7.83 46.39
C ALA A 37 -47.18 -6.45 47.00
N SER A 38 -46.25 -5.84 47.75
CA SER A 38 -46.40 -4.46 48.24
C SER A 38 -46.45 -3.42 47.10
N GLN A 39 -45.86 -3.73 45.94
CA GLN A 39 -45.77 -2.87 44.76
C GLN A 39 -46.88 -3.13 43.72
N LYS A 40 -47.95 -3.86 44.08
CA LYS A 40 -49.09 -4.13 43.19
C LYS A 40 -49.70 -2.86 42.58
N GLY A 41 -49.72 -1.75 43.32
CA GLY A 41 -50.19 -0.46 42.81
C GLY A 41 -49.39 0.10 41.63
N ALA A 42 -48.13 -0.33 41.48
CA ALA A 42 -47.26 0.00 40.34
C ALA A 42 -47.29 -1.08 39.23
N GLY A 43 -48.18 -2.08 39.33
CA GLY A 43 -48.37 -3.14 38.32
C GLY A 43 -47.32 -4.26 38.35
N TRP A 44 -46.62 -4.46 39.47
CA TRP A 44 -45.58 -5.49 39.59
C TRP A 44 -46.16 -6.89 39.74
N ILE A 45 -45.59 -7.86 39.01
CA ILE A 45 -46.00 -9.27 39.03
C ILE A 45 -44.77 -10.16 39.16
N ALA A 46 -44.73 -11.02 40.18
CA ALA A 46 -43.67 -12.00 40.34
C ALA A 46 -43.79 -13.11 39.28
N LEU A 47 -42.69 -13.41 38.60
CA LEU A 47 -42.64 -14.51 37.63
C LEU A 47 -42.59 -15.87 38.35
N PRO A 48 -43.27 -16.90 37.81
CA PRO A 48 -43.26 -18.25 38.39
C PRO A 48 -41.91 -18.95 38.23
N THR A 49 -41.08 -18.52 37.26
CA THR A 49 -39.74 -19.10 37.03
C THR A 49 -38.85 -18.94 38.26
N MET A 50 -38.19 -20.03 38.65
CA MET A 50 -37.23 -20.04 39.76
C MET A 50 -35.81 -19.79 39.24
N TYR A 51 -35.14 -18.76 39.76
CA TYR A 51 -33.72 -18.49 39.47
C TYR A 51 -32.91 -18.66 40.76
N ASP A 52 -32.64 -19.91 41.12
CA ASP A 52 -32.04 -20.26 42.40
C ASP A 52 -30.69 -20.94 42.21
N ASP A 53 -29.62 -20.31 42.68
CA ASP A 53 -28.26 -20.87 42.69
C ASP A 53 -27.88 -21.33 44.11
N GLY A 54 -28.08 -22.63 44.39
CA GLY A 54 -27.69 -23.26 45.66
C GLY A 54 -26.29 -23.87 45.61
N GLY A 55 -25.44 -23.60 46.61
CA GLY A 55 -24.11 -24.21 46.73
C GLY A 55 -23.03 -23.61 45.82
N VAL A 56 -23.33 -22.50 45.13
CA VAL A 56 -22.43 -21.85 44.16
C VAL A 56 -21.89 -20.51 44.70
N SER A 57 -20.60 -20.26 44.47
CA SER A 57 -19.90 -19.05 44.96
C SER A 57 -20.39 -17.77 44.29
N GLY A 58 -20.56 -16.73 45.12
CA GLY A 58 -20.90 -15.36 44.70
C GLY A 58 -19.79 -14.61 43.96
N GLY A 59 -18.61 -15.22 43.76
CA GLY A 59 -17.44 -14.60 43.11
C GLY A 59 -17.26 -14.94 41.63
N THR A 60 -18.17 -15.72 41.02
CA THR A 60 -18.04 -16.15 39.61
C THR A 60 -19.34 -15.91 38.84
N MET A 61 -19.25 -15.59 37.54
CA MET A 61 -20.41 -15.36 36.67
C MET A 61 -20.96 -16.63 36.01
N ASP A 62 -20.21 -17.72 36.06
CA ASP A 62 -20.57 -19.03 35.55
C ASP A 62 -21.49 -19.74 36.55
N ARG A 63 -22.77 -19.35 36.54
CA ARG A 63 -23.80 -19.95 37.39
C ARG A 63 -25.05 -20.27 36.58
N PRO A 64 -25.61 -21.48 36.69
CA PRO A 64 -26.74 -21.90 35.86
C PRO A 64 -27.96 -20.98 35.97
N ALA A 65 -28.38 -20.60 37.18
CA ALA A 65 -29.59 -19.79 37.33
C ALA A 65 -29.37 -18.32 36.92
N LEU A 66 -28.18 -17.76 37.20
CA LEU A 66 -27.80 -16.43 36.72
C LEU A 66 -27.73 -16.36 35.18
N GLN A 67 -27.14 -17.38 34.53
CA GLN A 67 -27.07 -17.43 33.06
C GLN A 67 -28.46 -17.59 32.43
N HIS A 68 -29.33 -18.39 33.05
CA HIS A 68 -30.73 -18.51 32.64
C HIS A 68 -31.47 -17.17 32.76
N LEU A 69 -31.28 -16.45 33.87
CA LEU A 69 -31.86 -15.12 34.07
C LEU A 69 -31.39 -14.12 33.00
N LEU A 70 -30.09 -14.09 32.70
CA LEU A 70 -29.53 -13.22 31.67
C LEU A 70 -30.11 -13.53 30.28
N THR A 71 -30.29 -14.81 29.96
CA THR A 71 -30.92 -15.24 28.70
C THR A 71 -32.38 -14.78 28.62
N ASP A 72 -33.14 -14.91 29.71
CA ASP A 72 -34.53 -14.48 29.75
C ASP A 72 -34.68 -12.94 29.68
N ILE A 73 -33.73 -12.20 30.25
CA ILE A 73 -33.60 -10.74 30.07
C ILE A 73 -33.31 -10.37 28.61
N GLU A 74 -32.37 -11.06 27.96
CA GLU A 74 -32.06 -10.82 26.54
C GLU A 74 -33.26 -11.09 25.62
N SER A 75 -34.10 -12.05 25.99
CA SER A 75 -35.35 -12.37 25.28
C SER A 75 -36.52 -11.45 25.62
N GLY A 76 -36.32 -10.45 26.50
CA GLY A 76 -37.35 -9.48 26.88
C GLY A 76 -38.49 -10.06 27.71
N LYS A 77 -38.23 -11.14 28.47
CA LYS A 77 -39.24 -11.78 29.36
C LYS A 77 -39.30 -11.16 30.76
N VAL A 78 -38.30 -10.37 31.13
CA VAL A 78 -38.10 -9.81 32.48
C VAL A 78 -38.00 -8.29 32.36
N ASP A 79 -38.70 -7.57 33.23
CA ASP A 79 -38.70 -6.10 33.28
C ASP A 79 -38.01 -5.57 34.54
N THR A 80 -38.05 -6.33 35.64
CA THR A 80 -37.36 -6.01 36.91
C THR A 80 -36.72 -7.26 37.52
N VAL A 81 -35.50 -7.13 38.04
CA VAL A 81 -34.81 -8.17 38.83
C VAL A 81 -34.81 -7.78 40.30
N VAL A 82 -35.32 -8.67 41.16
CA VAL A 82 -35.45 -8.46 42.60
C VAL A 82 -34.57 -9.47 43.34
N VAL A 83 -33.77 -8.96 44.28
CA VAL A 83 -32.92 -9.77 45.17
C VAL A 83 -33.11 -9.35 46.63
N TYR A 84 -32.89 -10.27 47.56
CA TYR A 84 -32.99 -9.96 48.99
C TYR A 84 -31.92 -8.94 49.45
N LYS A 85 -30.66 -9.17 49.01
CA LYS A 85 -29.47 -8.34 49.25
C LYS A 85 -28.54 -8.39 48.04
N VAL A 86 -27.72 -7.36 47.83
CA VAL A 86 -26.76 -7.29 46.70
C VAL A 86 -25.73 -8.43 46.74
N ASP A 87 -25.27 -8.85 47.91
CA ASP A 87 -24.34 -9.97 48.10
C ASP A 87 -24.92 -11.33 47.68
N ARG A 88 -26.25 -11.45 47.57
CA ARG A 88 -26.93 -12.61 47.00
C ARG A 88 -26.73 -12.67 45.50
N LEU A 89 -26.68 -11.53 44.81
CA LEU A 89 -26.35 -11.46 43.39
C LEU A 89 -24.85 -11.68 43.15
N THR A 90 -23.97 -10.96 43.86
CA THR A 90 -22.52 -11.09 43.69
C THR A 90 -21.73 -10.48 44.85
N ARG A 91 -20.55 -11.06 45.14
CA ARG A 91 -19.57 -10.51 46.10
C ARG A 91 -18.50 -9.64 45.42
N SER A 92 -18.48 -9.59 44.08
CA SER A 92 -17.51 -8.85 43.26
C SER A 92 -18.16 -7.58 42.72
N LEU A 93 -17.62 -6.41 43.08
CA LEU A 93 -18.08 -5.11 42.57
C LEU A 93 -17.97 -5.04 41.04
N SER A 94 -16.91 -5.63 40.47
CA SER A 94 -16.69 -5.67 39.03
C SER A 94 -17.69 -6.53 38.27
N ASP A 95 -18.19 -7.60 38.89
CA ASP A 95 -19.23 -8.45 38.30
C ASP A 95 -20.63 -7.86 38.54
N PHE A 96 -20.82 -7.18 39.67
CA PHE A 96 -22.03 -6.39 39.91
C PHE A 96 -22.22 -5.37 38.80
N ALA A 97 -21.15 -4.64 38.45
CA ALA A 97 -21.19 -3.68 37.38
C ALA A 97 -21.59 -4.29 36.03
N LYS A 98 -20.98 -5.41 35.64
CA LYS A 98 -21.33 -6.10 34.38
C LYS A 98 -22.79 -6.58 34.34
N ILE A 99 -23.29 -7.14 35.45
CA ILE A 99 -24.67 -7.63 35.54
C ILE A 99 -25.65 -6.47 35.39
N VAL A 100 -25.40 -5.39 36.12
CA VAL A 100 -26.22 -4.18 36.09
C VAL A 100 -26.19 -3.50 34.72
N ASP A 101 -25.02 -3.39 34.09
CA ASP A 101 -24.88 -2.86 32.73
C ASP A 101 -25.68 -3.72 31.74
N ALA A 102 -25.66 -5.04 31.89
CA ALA A 102 -26.46 -5.95 31.06
C ALA A 102 -27.98 -5.72 31.24
N PHE A 103 -28.42 -5.40 32.47
CA PHE A 103 -29.81 -5.06 32.75
C PHE A 103 -30.21 -3.72 32.15
N ASP A 104 -29.42 -2.66 32.34
CA ASP A 104 -29.74 -1.31 31.86
C ASP A 104 -29.72 -1.24 30.31
N ASN A 105 -28.84 -1.98 29.64
CA ASN A 105 -28.82 -2.12 28.18
C ASN A 105 -30.14 -2.69 27.60
N ARG A 106 -30.92 -3.41 28.42
CA ARG A 106 -32.24 -3.96 28.06
C ARG A 106 -33.39 -3.21 28.72
N GLY A 107 -33.12 -2.12 29.44
CA GLY A 107 -34.11 -1.35 30.18
C GLY A 107 -34.68 -2.06 31.41
N VAL A 108 -34.01 -3.12 31.89
CA VAL A 108 -34.43 -3.90 33.06
C VAL A 108 -34.01 -3.19 34.34
N SER A 109 -34.95 -3.04 35.28
CA SER A 109 -34.67 -2.43 36.57
C SER A 109 -34.11 -3.44 37.58
N PHE A 110 -33.30 -2.98 38.53
CA PHE A 110 -32.71 -3.78 39.60
C PHE A 110 -33.12 -3.26 40.97
N VAL A 111 -33.57 -4.17 41.84
CA VAL A 111 -33.99 -3.86 43.21
C VAL A 111 -33.43 -4.83 44.23
N SER A 112 -32.88 -4.26 45.31
CA SER A 112 -32.53 -4.98 46.54
C SER A 112 -33.61 -4.73 47.61
N VAL A 113 -34.16 -5.77 48.23
CA VAL A 113 -35.27 -5.64 49.20
C VAL A 113 -34.84 -4.98 50.50
N THR A 114 -33.65 -5.32 51.02
CA THR A 114 -33.18 -4.88 52.34
C THR A 114 -32.25 -3.67 52.30
N GLN A 115 -31.89 -3.19 51.11
CA GLN A 115 -30.96 -2.08 50.91
C GLN A 115 -31.63 -1.04 50.01
N GLN A 116 -31.30 0.25 50.16
CA GLN A 116 -31.87 1.33 49.33
C GLN A 116 -31.31 1.36 47.89
N PHE A 117 -31.16 0.20 47.26
CA PHE A 117 -30.76 0.08 45.86
C PHE A 117 -32.00 -0.21 45.01
N ASN A 118 -32.50 0.83 44.37
CA ASN A 118 -33.62 0.74 43.46
C ASN A 118 -33.39 1.62 42.22
N THR A 119 -33.11 1.00 41.08
CA THR A 119 -32.86 1.71 39.81
C THR A 119 -34.13 2.28 39.17
N THR A 120 -35.31 2.07 39.76
CA THR A 120 -36.53 2.78 39.34
C THR A 120 -36.56 4.22 39.85
N THR A 121 -35.68 4.58 40.80
CA THR A 121 -35.59 5.94 41.37
C THR A 121 -34.34 6.67 40.88
N SER A 122 -34.41 7.99 40.73
CA SER A 122 -33.27 8.83 40.31
C SER A 122 -32.09 8.73 41.28
N MET A 123 -32.36 8.62 42.59
CA MET A 123 -31.34 8.46 43.62
C MET A 123 -30.65 7.09 43.54
N GLY A 124 -31.41 6.01 43.36
CA GLY A 124 -30.84 4.67 43.20
C GLY A 124 -30.03 4.51 41.90
N ARG A 125 -30.43 5.17 40.80
CA ARG A 125 -29.61 5.27 39.58
C ARG A 125 -28.30 6.01 39.82
N LEU A 126 -28.30 7.08 40.61
CA LEU A 126 -27.07 7.82 40.96
C LEU A 126 -26.10 6.97 41.78
N THR A 127 -26.57 6.29 42.84
CA THR A 127 -25.72 5.44 43.67
C THR A 127 -25.15 4.26 42.88
N LEU A 128 -25.93 3.71 41.95
CA LEU A 128 -25.48 2.66 41.05
C LEU A 128 -24.37 3.15 40.11
N ASN A 129 -24.54 4.30 39.45
CA ASN A 129 -23.52 4.87 38.57
C ASN A 129 -22.20 5.17 39.31
N MET A 130 -22.29 5.55 40.59
CA MET A 130 -21.11 5.72 41.44
C MET A 130 -20.37 4.40 41.69
N LEU A 131 -21.09 3.31 41.99
CA LEU A 131 -20.51 1.97 42.16
C LEU A 131 -19.88 1.44 40.85
N LEU A 132 -20.53 1.70 39.70
CA LEU A 132 -19.98 1.38 38.38
C LEU A 132 -18.66 2.12 38.13
N SER A 133 -18.60 3.40 38.49
CA SER A 133 -17.39 4.22 38.35
C SER A 133 -16.22 3.67 39.18
N PHE A 134 -16.48 3.19 40.40
CA PHE A 134 -15.46 2.53 41.22
C PHE A 134 -15.00 1.19 40.67
N ALA A 135 -15.91 0.36 40.14
CA ALA A 135 -15.56 -0.89 39.47
C ALA A 135 -14.65 -0.66 38.26
N GLN A 136 -14.94 0.39 37.49
CA GLN A 136 -14.15 0.79 36.34
C GLN A 136 -12.76 1.29 36.79
N PHE A 137 -12.72 2.17 37.79
CA PHE A 137 -11.48 2.68 38.36
C PHE A 137 -10.56 1.55 38.87
N GLU A 138 -11.10 0.57 39.61
CA GLU A 138 -10.33 -0.57 40.10
C GLU A 138 -9.73 -1.41 38.95
N ARG A 139 -10.49 -1.61 37.87
CA ARG A 139 -10.03 -2.32 36.67
C ARG A 139 -8.89 -1.56 35.98
N GLU A 140 -8.99 -0.25 35.89
CA GLU A 140 -7.96 0.61 35.30
C GLU A 140 -6.67 0.57 36.13
N VAL A 141 -6.76 0.75 37.46
CA VAL A 141 -5.64 0.66 38.40
C VAL A 141 -4.96 -0.71 38.37
N THR A 142 -5.75 -1.79 38.28
CA THR A 142 -5.20 -3.15 38.15
C THR A 142 -4.45 -3.32 36.83
N SER A 143 -5.01 -2.81 35.74
CA SER A 143 -4.38 -2.86 34.41
C SER A 143 -3.08 -2.04 34.35
N GLU A 144 -3.04 -0.90 35.02
CA GLU A 144 -1.81 -0.11 35.23
C GLU A 144 -0.75 -0.92 35.99
N ARG A 145 -1.11 -1.49 37.14
CA ARG A 145 -0.19 -2.30 37.95
C ARG A 145 0.34 -3.52 37.19
N ILE A 146 -0.48 -4.16 36.36
CA ILE A 146 -0.04 -5.28 35.50
C ILE A 146 0.97 -4.78 34.46
N ARG A 147 0.71 -3.63 33.82
CA ARG A 147 1.64 -3.02 32.86
C ARG A 147 2.99 -2.69 33.51
N ASP A 148 2.98 -2.15 34.73
CA ASP A 148 4.20 -1.84 35.47
C ASP A 148 4.98 -3.10 35.84
N LYS A 149 4.28 -4.15 36.29
CA LYS A 149 4.91 -5.47 36.53
C LYS A 149 5.52 -6.06 35.26
N ILE A 150 4.86 -5.91 34.10
CA ILE A 150 5.40 -6.35 32.81
C ILE A 150 6.63 -5.54 32.43
N ALA A 151 6.60 -4.21 32.59
CA ALA A 151 7.74 -3.35 32.32
C ALA A 151 8.94 -3.72 33.20
N ALA A 152 8.75 -3.85 34.51
CA ALA A 152 9.78 -4.27 35.45
C ALA A 152 10.31 -5.69 35.15
N SER A 153 9.44 -6.60 34.74
CA SER A 153 9.84 -7.97 34.37
C SER A 153 10.66 -8.01 33.08
N LYS A 154 10.29 -7.23 32.07
CA LYS A 154 11.07 -7.08 30.83
C LYS A 154 12.41 -6.39 31.06
N GLN A 155 12.48 -5.44 32.01
CA GLN A 155 13.73 -4.83 32.46
C GLN A 155 14.68 -5.84 33.10
N LYS A 156 14.14 -6.83 33.81
CA LYS A 156 14.89 -7.98 34.34
C LYS A 156 15.22 -9.05 33.27
N GLY A 157 14.94 -8.77 32.00
CA GLY A 157 15.23 -9.68 30.88
C GLY A 157 14.29 -10.87 30.74
N MET A 158 13.16 -10.90 31.44
CA MET A 158 12.21 -12.01 31.39
C MET A 158 11.29 -11.94 30.17
N TRP A 159 10.93 -13.12 29.65
CA TRP A 159 9.95 -13.26 28.57
C TRP A 159 8.53 -13.17 29.11
N MET A 160 7.85 -12.05 28.84
CA MET A 160 6.50 -11.76 29.33
C MET A 160 5.38 -12.21 28.39
N GLY A 161 5.65 -13.18 27.52
CA GLY A 161 4.66 -13.82 26.65
C GLY A 161 4.61 -13.29 25.22
N GLY A 162 3.65 -13.83 24.47
CA GLY A 162 3.58 -13.69 23.01
C GLY A 162 4.12 -14.93 22.30
N LEU A 163 4.20 -14.83 20.98
CA LEU A 163 4.68 -15.92 20.14
C LEU A 163 6.21 -15.99 20.21
N PRO A 164 6.80 -17.14 20.61
CA PRO A 164 8.25 -17.30 20.63
C PRO A 164 8.84 -17.09 19.23
N PRO A 165 9.91 -16.29 19.08
CA PRO A 165 10.60 -16.18 17.81
C PRO A 165 11.18 -17.52 17.36
N LEU A 166 11.28 -17.72 16.04
CA LEU A 166 11.98 -18.88 15.47
C LEU A 166 13.40 -18.95 16.04
N GLY A 167 13.87 -20.11 16.49
CA GLY A 167 15.19 -20.25 17.12
C GLY A 167 15.13 -20.34 18.64
N TYR A 168 14.00 -20.01 19.26
CA TYR A 168 13.81 -20.10 20.70
C TYR A 168 12.58 -20.92 21.07
N ASP A 169 12.72 -21.66 22.16
CA ASP A 169 11.62 -22.27 22.92
C ASP A 169 11.43 -21.51 24.24
N VAL A 170 10.26 -21.65 24.86
CA VAL A 170 9.96 -20.98 26.14
C VAL A 170 9.94 -22.02 27.24
N ASP A 171 10.73 -21.78 28.28
CA ASP A 171 10.73 -22.53 29.52
C ASP A 171 10.76 -21.56 30.70
N ASP A 172 9.83 -21.72 31.63
CA ASP A 172 9.64 -20.86 32.81
C ASP A 172 9.90 -19.34 32.58
N ARG A 173 9.23 -18.76 31.57
CA ARG A 173 9.37 -17.34 31.17
C ARG A 173 10.79 -16.92 30.75
N ARG A 174 11.61 -17.88 30.33
CA ARG A 174 12.91 -17.67 29.70
C ARG A 174 12.87 -18.21 28.28
N LEU A 175 13.60 -17.57 27.37
CA LEU A 175 13.80 -18.09 26.03
C LEU A 175 15.05 -18.98 26.06
N ILE A 176 14.88 -20.24 25.67
CA ILE A 176 15.97 -21.22 25.53
C ILE A 176 16.27 -21.39 24.05
N VAL A 177 17.55 -21.40 23.69
CA VAL A 177 17.96 -21.57 22.28
C VAL A 177 17.62 -22.98 21.82
N ASN A 178 16.85 -23.07 20.74
CA ASN A 178 16.65 -24.30 20.00
C ASN A 178 17.69 -24.36 18.89
N GLU A 179 18.73 -25.18 19.04
CA GLU A 179 19.88 -25.18 18.13
C GLU A 179 19.53 -25.51 16.67
N ALA A 180 18.54 -26.36 16.42
CA ALA A 180 18.10 -26.68 15.07
C ALA A 180 17.48 -25.47 14.36
N GLU A 181 16.58 -24.76 15.04
CA GLU A 181 15.97 -23.54 14.53
C GLU A 181 16.97 -22.37 14.50
N ALA A 182 17.86 -22.27 15.50
CA ALA A 182 18.88 -21.22 15.60
C ALA A 182 19.89 -21.28 14.46
N LYS A 183 20.22 -22.48 13.95
CA LYS A 183 20.99 -22.63 12.69
C LYS A 183 20.29 -21.98 11.51
N THR A 184 18.98 -22.17 11.40
CA THR A 184 18.15 -21.54 10.34
C THR A 184 18.15 -20.02 10.47
N VAL A 185 18.01 -19.49 11.69
CA VAL A 185 18.10 -18.04 11.96
C VAL A 185 19.46 -17.48 11.52
N ARG A 186 20.56 -18.10 11.95
CA ARG A 186 21.92 -17.68 11.58
C ARG A 186 22.14 -17.74 10.07
N HIS A 187 21.62 -18.77 9.41
CA HIS A 187 21.64 -18.90 7.96
C HIS A 187 20.90 -17.74 7.27
N ILE A 188 19.67 -17.42 7.69
CA ILE A 188 18.88 -16.31 7.16
C ILE A 188 19.63 -14.97 7.28
N PHE A 189 20.26 -14.69 8.43
CA PHE A 189 21.05 -13.46 8.62
C PHE A 189 22.27 -13.40 7.69
N ARG A 190 23.03 -14.49 7.56
CA ARG A 190 24.19 -14.56 6.64
C ARG A 190 23.78 -14.37 5.19
N ARG A 191 22.77 -15.11 4.73
CA ARG A 191 22.23 -14.99 3.37
C ARG A 191 21.71 -13.60 3.09
N TYR A 192 21.06 -12.94 4.05
CA TYR A 192 20.63 -11.56 3.89
C TYR A 192 21.82 -10.60 3.67
N ILE A 193 22.91 -10.75 4.42
CA ILE A 193 24.11 -9.92 4.28
C ILE A 193 24.74 -10.07 2.89
N GLU A 194 24.75 -11.29 2.35
CA GLU A 194 25.29 -11.58 1.02
C GLU A 194 24.39 -11.08 -0.11
N ILE A 195 23.08 -11.34 -0.01
CA ILE A 195 22.09 -11.00 -1.05
C ILE A 195 21.75 -9.49 -1.03
N LYS A 196 21.76 -8.88 0.16
CA LYS A 196 21.32 -7.50 0.43
C LYS A 196 19.93 -7.17 -0.13
N SER A 197 19.04 -8.15 -0.26
CA SER A 197 17.67 -7.95 -0.77
C SER A 197 16.69 -8.93 -0.13
N VAL A 198 15.77 -8.41 0.68
CA VAL A 198 14.74 -9.23 1.36
C VAL A 198 13.83 -9.95 0.36
N ARG A 199 13.64 -9.39 -0.85
CA ARG A 199 12.85 -10.06 -1.89
C ARG A 199 13.57 -11.30 -2.40
N ALA A 200 14.84 -11.16 -2.78
CA ALA A 200 15.63 -12.28 -3.30
C ALA A 200 15.87 -13.32 -2.19
N LEU A 201 16.10 -12.88 -0.95
CA LEU A 201 16.14 -13.74 0.22
C LEU A 201 14.85 -14.56 0.36
N LYS A 202 13.66 -13.93 0.26
CA LYS A 202 12.40 -14.68 0.32
C LYS A 202 12.30 -15.73 -0.80
N GLU A 203 12.66 -15.36 -2.03
CA GLU A 203 12.61 -16.28 -3.17
C GLU A 203 13.55 -17.48 -2.96
N GLU A 204 14.72 -17.27 -2.37
CA GLU A 204 15.68 -18.33 -1.99
C GLU A 204 15.14 -19.20 -0.85
N LEU A 205 14.66 -18.60 0.25
CA LEU A 205 14.09 -19.34 1.38
C LEU A 205 12.86 -20.18 0.98
N ASP A 206 12.03 -19.66 0.07
CA ASP A 206 10.90 -20.40 -0.49
C ASP A 206 11.35 -21.62 -1.33
N ALA A 207 12.49 -21.51 -2.03
CA ALA A 207 13.06 -22.59 -2.82
C ALA A 207 13.72 -23.65 -1.93
N ASP A 208 14.36 -23.23 -0.84
CA ASP A 208 15.00 -24.10 0.16
C ASP A 208 13.99 -24.74 1.14
N GLY A 209 12.70 -24.40 1.01
CA GLY A 209 11.64 -24.94 1.86
C GLY A 209 11.68 -24.43 3.31
N ILE A 210 12.31 -23.29 3.57
CA ILE A 210 12.43 -22.71 4.91
C ILE A 210 11.11 -22.05 5.30
N VAL A 211 10.54 -22.50 6.41
CA VAL A 211 9.21 -22.10 6.89
C VAL A 211 9.26 -21.44 8.27
N SER A 212 8.16 -20.81 8.64
CA SER A 212 7.93 -20.26 9.98
C SER A 212 7.82 -21.37 11.05
N LYS A 213 8.17 -21.05 12.30
CA LYS A 213 8.10 -21.98 13.45
C LYS A 213 6.73 -22.65 13.53
N ALA A 214 6.71 -23.98 13.46
CA ALA A 214 5.51 -24.79 13.65
C ALA A 214 5.21 -24.94 15.15
N ARG A 215 3.93 -24.87 15.51
CA ARG A 215 3.46 -24.99 16.90
C ARG A 215 2.03 -25.46 16.94
N LEU A 216 1.61 -26.00 18.09
CA LEU A 216 0.22 -26.29 18.38
C LEU A 216 -0.37 -25.12 19.18
N ASP A 217 -1.60 -24.73 18.87
CA ASP A 217 -2.34 -23.80 19.74
C ASP A 217 -2.93 -24.53 20.96
N ARG A 218 -3.55 -23.76 21.88
CA ARG A 218 -4.19 -24.28 23.09
C ARG A 218 -5.30 -25.31 22.83
N PHE A 219 -5.79 -25.42 21.59
CA PHE A 219 -6.84 -26.33 21.17
C PHE A 219 -6.28 -27.49 20.32
N GLY A 220 -4.95 -27.62 20.22
CA GLY A 220 -4.28 -28.68 19.46
C GLY A 220 -4.17 -28.43 17.96
N ASN A 221 -4.55 -27.24 17.46
CA ASN A 221 -4.43 -26.96 16.03
C ASN A 221 -3.01 -26.54 15.67
N ALA A 222 -2.46 -27.12 14.61
CA ALA A 222 -1.18 -26.71 14.07
C ALA A 222 -1.25 -25.28 13.48
N LYS A 223 -0.35 -24.42 13.93
CA LYS A 223 -0.11 -23.07 13.40
C LYS A 223 1.37 -22.89 13.07
N GLY A 224 1.67 -22.10 12.05
CA GLY A 224 3.03 -21.97 11.53
C GLY A 224 3.33 -23.03 10.48
N GLY A 225 4.61 -23.29 10.20
CA GLY A 225 5.00 -24.18 9.10
C GLY A 225 4.69 -23.61 7.70
N VAL A 226 4.35 -22.33 7.62
CA VAL A 226 4.07 -21.62 6.36
C VAL A 226 5.28 -20.84 5.91
N ARG A 227 5.39 -20.61 4.59
CA ARG A 227 6.42 -19.77 3.96
C ARG A 227 6.51 -18.40 4.63
N ILE A 228 7.73 -17.94 4.89
CA ILE A 228 7.96 -16.70 5.62
C ILE A 228 7.61 -15.51 4.73
N ALA A 229 6.63 -14.71 5.17
CA ALA A 229 6.23 -13.52 4.45
C ALA A 229 7.33 -12.44 4.47
N ARG A 230 7.39 -11.61 3.42
CA ARG A 230 8.38 -10.52 3.32
C ARG A 230 8.38 -9.58 4.54
N GLY A 231 7.19 -9.23 5.04
CA GLY A 231 7.06 -8.38 6.22
C GLY A 231 7.63 -9.03 7.48
N ALA A 232 7.42 -10.35 7.63
CA ALA A 232 7.96 -11.11 8.75
C ALA A 232 9.49 -11.19 8.71
N LEU A 233 10.11 -11.28 7.51
CA LEU A 233 11.57 -11.22 7.37
C LEU A 233 12.14 -9.88 7.83
N TYR A 234 11.49 -8.76 7.50
CA TYR A 234 11.94 -7.45 8.01
C TYR A 234 11.86 -7.37 9.53
N LEU A 235 10.74 -7.82 10.12
CA LEU A 235 10.58 -7.86 11.58
C LEU A 235 11.62 -8.77 12.22
N MET A 236 11.90 -9.93 11.63
CA MET A 236 12.90 -10.88 12.11
C MET A 236 14.31 -10.26 12.10
N LEU A 237 14.72 -9.65 10.98
CA LEU A 237 16.04 -9.02 10.85
C LEU A 237 16.21 -7.81 11.78
N GLN A 238 15.12 -7.21 12.27
CA GLN A 238 15.15 -6.07 13.21
C GLN A 238 14.90 -6.48 14.67
N ASN A 239 14.59 -7.75 14.93
CA ASN A 239 14.22 -8.20 16.25
C ASN A 239 15.45 -8.39 17.16
N ARG A 240 15.62 -7.48 18.12
CA ARG A 240 16.73 -7.46 19.07
C ARG A 240 16.78 -8.67 20.03
N ILE A 241 15.71 -9.48 20.08
CA ILE A 241 15.72 -10.76 20.80
C ILE A 241 16.83 -11.69 20.27
N TYR A 242 17.14 -11.64 18.97
CA TYR A 242 18.25 -12.43 18.42
C TYR A 242 19.63 -12.01 18.94
N ARG A 243 19.76 -10.77 19.46
CA ARG A 243 20.97 -10.23 20.09
C ARG A 243 20.99 -10.38 21.62
N GLY A 244 20.11 -11.22 22.18
CA GLY A 244 20.03 -11.41 23.63
C GLY A 244 19.36 -10.25 24.37
N GLU A 245 18.56 -9.40 23.70
CA GLU A 245 17.92 -8.25 24.33
C GLU A 245 16.38 -8.38 24.39
N VAL A 246 15.76 -7.83 25.43
CA VAL A 246 14.31 -7.68 25.55
C VAL A 246 13.94 -6.21 25.39
N VAL A 247 13.07 -5.92 24.42
CA VAL A 247 12.63 -4.55 24.14
C VAL A 247 11.31 -4.23 24.84
N HIS A 248 11.25 -3.07 25.48
CA HIS A 248 10.02 -2.50 26.01
C HIS A 248 9.94 -1.01 25.65
N LYS A 249 8.94 -0.65 24.84
CA LYS A 249 8.84 0.67 24.18
C LYS A 249 10.14 0.93 23.40
N ASP A 250 10.80 2.06 23.65
CA ASP A 250 12.01 2.46 22.94
C ASP A 250 13.31 2.02 23.64
N LYS A 251 13.22 1.28 24.75
CA LYS A 251 14.37 0.82 25.53
C LYS A 251 14.61 -0.67 25.34
N ALA A 252 15.89 -1.03 25.14
CA ALA A 252 16.36 -2.41 25.09
C ALA A 252 17.10 -2.74 26.39
N TYR A 253 16.83 -3.92 26.94
CA TYR A 253 17.44 -4.42 28.18
C TYR A 253 18.12 -5.76 27.90
N PRO A 254 19.21 -6.12 28.61
CA PRO A 254 19.76 -7.47 28.55
C PRO A 254 18.69 -8.51 28.91
N GLY A 255 18.49 -9.46 28.01
CA GLY A 255 17.61 -10.61 28.21
C GLY A 255 18.29 -11.68 29.06
N LEU A 256 17.49 -12.57 29.66
CA LEU A 256 18.00 -13.76 30.35
C LEU A 256 18.39 -14.88 29.39
N HIS A 257 18.07 -14.72 28.10
CA HIS A 257 18.32 -15.72 27.06
C HIS A 257 19.64 -15.47 26.34
N LEU A 258 20.26 -16.56 25.88
CA LEU A 258 21.48 -16.49 25.08
C LEU A 258 21.19 -15.92 23.69
N PRO A 259 22.07 -15.07 23.13
CA PRO A 259 21.93 -14.57 21.76
C PRO A 259 22.13 -15.69 20.74
N ILE A 260 21.31 -15.70 19.69
CA ILE A 260 21.49 -16.58 18.51
C ILE A 260 22.42 -15.94 17.48
N VAL A 261 22.38 -14.61 17.37
CA VAL A 261 23.14 -13.80 16.41
C VAL A 261 24.18 -13.02 17.19
N ASP A 262 25.45 -13.19 16.81
CA ASP A 262 26.55 -12.42 17.39
C ASP A 262 26.51 -10.94 16.94
N GLU A 263 27.24 -10.09 17.66
CA GLU A 263 27.27 -8.65 17.43
C GLU A 263 27.73 -8.28 16.02
N GLN A 264 28.77 -8.95 15.51
CA GLN A 264 29.31 -8.67 14.18
C GLN A 264 28.31 -8.99 13.06
N LEU A 265 27.62 -10.13 13.18
CA LEU A 265 26.60 -10.56 12.23
C LEU A 265 25.37 -9.65 12.29
N TRP A 266 24.97 -9.25 13.49
CA TRP A 266 23.88 -8.30 13.70
C TRP A 266 24.16 -6.94 13.05
N ASP A 267 25.33 -6.36 13.34
CA ASP A 267 25.71 -5.04 12.86
C ASP A 267 25.83 -5.00 11.33
N LYS A 268 26.40 -6.05 10.73
CA LYS A 268 26.43 -6.19 9.27
C LYS A 268 25.03 -6.26 8.66
N ALA A 269 24.10 -7.00 9.29
CA ALA A 269 22.71 -7.07 8.82
C ALA A 269 21.99 -5.72 8.97
N GLN A 270 22.17 -5.00 10.08
CA GLN A 270 21.59 -3.67 10.27
C GLN A 270 22.18 -2.65 9.29
N ALA A 271 23.51 -2.69 9.06
CA ALA A 271 24.17 -1.85 8.08
C ALA A 271 23.63 -2.11 6.66
N ALA A 272 23.45 -3.37 6.27
CA ALA A 272 22.84 -3.71 4.97
C ALA A 272 21.37 -3.25 4.86
N LEU A 273 20.58 -3.33 5.94
CA LEU A 273 19.22 -2.77 5.98
C LEU A 273 19.22 -1.23 5.84
N ALA A 274 20.13 -0.54 6.53
CA ALA A 274 20.28 0.90 6.48
C ALA A 274 20.77 1.37 5.10
N GLU A 275 21.79 0.70 4.55
CA GLU A 275 22.32 0.93 3.20
C GLU A 275 21.22 0.78 2.16
N ASN A 276 20.40 -0.26 2.22
CA ASN A 276 19.25 -0.43 1.33
C ASN A 276 18.19 0.68 1.45
N ARG A 277 18.00 1.23 2.65
CA ARG A 277 17.11 2.38 2.87
C ARG A 277 17.67 3.62 2.18
N VAL A 278 18.97 3.88 2.34
CA VAL A 278 19.69 4.98 1.69
C VAL A 278 19.80 4.76 0.19
N GLU A 279 20.02 3.54 -0.29
CA GLU A 279 20.06 3.19 -1.71
C GLU A 279 18.68 3.30 -2.35
N ARG A 280 17.58 3.11 -1.62
CA ARG A 280 16.24 3.45 -2.13
C ARG A 280 16.04 4.95 -2.27
N VAL A 281 16.62 5.74 -1.35
CA VAL A 281 16.69 7.21 -1.45
C VAL A 281 17.69 7.63 -2.54
N SER A 282 18.74 6.85 -2.80
CA SER A 282 19.82 7.08 -3.78
C SER A 282 19.57 6.41 -5.14
N ARG A 283 18.56 5.54 -5.30
CA ARG A 283 17.99 5.13 -6.61
C ARG A 283 17.33 6.31 -7.31
N THR A 284 17.20 7.42 -6.61
CA THR A 284 17.02 8.78 -7.14
C THR A 284 18.23 9.25 -7.99
N LYS A 285 19.43 8.72 -7.73
CA LYS A 285 20.73 8.91 -8.43
C LYS A 285 21.14 7.71 -9.33
N ALA A 286 20.19 6.94 -9.87
CA ALA A 286 20.52 5.90 -10.86
C ALA A 286 21.16 6.53 -12.14
N ILE A 287 21.97 5.77 -12.88
CA ILE A 287 22.61 6.17 -14.17
C ILE A 287 21.58 6.70 -15.19
N ASN A 288 20.32 6.24 -15.12
CA ASN A 288 19.17 6.79 -15.82
C ASN A 288 18.05 7.08 -14.81
N PRO A 289 18.10 8.22 -14.09
CA PRO A 289 17.02 8.59 -13.20
C PRO A 289 15.83 8.99 -14.06
N ASN A 290 14.66 8.41 -13.80
CA ASN A 290 13.42 8.88 -14.42
C ASN A 290 13.18 10.34 -13.96
N PRO A 291 13.34 11.36 -14.82
CA PRO A 291 13.41 12.76 -14.40
C PRO A 291 12.11 13.26 -13.76
N LEU A 292 10.98 12.66 -14.16
CA LEU A 292 9.65 12.99 -13.65
C LEU A 292 9.19 12.06 -12.52
N ALA A 293 10.08 11.22 -11.98
CA ALA A 293 9.73 10.33 -10.89
C ALA A 293 9.22 11.13 -9.68
N SER A 294 7.98 10.85 -9.28
CA SER A 294 7.21 11.54 -8.23
C SER A 294 6.40 12.76 -8.64
N LEU A 295 6.51 13.21 -9.90
CA LEU A 295 5.80 14.39 -10.39
C LEU A 295 4.60 14.04 -11.27
N VAL A 296 4.51 12.81 -11.78
CA VAL A 296 3.46 12.40 -12.73
C VAL A 296 2.23 11.84 -12.01
N PHE A 297 1.05 12.27 -12.43
CA PHE A 297 -0.26 11.85 -11.98
C PHE A 297 -1.17 11.57 -13.18
N ASP A 298 -2.18 10.73 -13.01
CA ASP A 298 -3.25 10.56 -14.01
C ASP A 298 -4.41 11.52 -13.77
N ALA A 299 -5.40 11.50 -14.69
CA ALA A 299 -6.57 12.37 -14.64
C ALA A 299 -7.45 12.18 -13.39
N SER A 300 -7.33 11.05 -12.69
CA SER A 300 -8.04 10.81 -11.42
C SER A 300 -7.27 11.31 -10.19
N GLY A 301 -6.08 11.90 -10.40
CA GLY A 301 -5.21 12.37 -9.32
C GLY A 301 -4.37 11.26 -8.69
N GLU A 302 -4.36 10.05 -9.27
CA GLU A 302 -3.51 8.97 -8.78
C GLU A 302 -2.07 9.17 -9.29
N ARG A 303 -1.10 9.00 -8.37
CA ARG A 303 0.32 9.13 -8.70
C ARG A 303 0.78 8.01 -9.61
N MET A 304 1.50 8.34 -10.66
CA MET A 304 2.08 7.36 -11.59
C MET A 304 3.52 7.02 -11.17
N SER A 305 3.83 5.73 -11.12
CA SER A 305 5.17 5.24 -10.79
C SER A 305 5.97 4.89 -12.04
N PRO A 306 7.28 5.20 -12.06
CA PRO A 306 8.14 4.72 -13.11
C PRO A 306 8.30 3.19 -13.01
N THR A 307 8.06 2.52 -14.12
CA THR A 307 8.21 1.07 -14.30
C THR A 307 9.03 0.80 -15.55
N HIS A 308 9.48 -0.43 -15.73
CA HIS A 308 10.18 -0.84 -16.94
C HIS A 308 9.81 -2.27 -17.33
N ALA A 309 9.94 -2.57 -18.62
CA ALA A 309 9.83 -3.91 -19.17
C ALA A 309 11.06 -4.20 -20.05
N ASN A 310 11.57 -5.44 -20.00
CA ASN A 310 12.69 -5.86 -20.83
C ASN A 310 12.17 -6.85 -21.89
N LYS A 311 12.47 -6.59 -23.16
CA LYS A 311 12.15 -7.51 -24.26
C LYS A 311 13.33 -7.59 -25.22
N LYS A 312 13.84 -8.81 -25.46
CA LYS A 312 14.98 -9.07 -26.36
C LYS A 312 16.21 -8.18 -26.08
N GLY A 313 16.55 -7.97 -24.80
CA GLY A 313 17.68 -7.12 -24.39
C GLY A 313 17.42 -5.61 -24.41
N THR A 314 16.30 -5.15 -24.98
CA THR A 314 15.90 -3.73 -24.94
C THR A 314 15.05 -3.44 -23.71
N ARG A 315 15.40 -2.38 -22.97
CA ARG A 315 14.68 -1.89 -21.79
C ARG A 315 13.72 -0.76 -22.15
N TYR A 316 12.43 -1.00 -22.00
CA TYR A 316 11.36 -0.02 -22.19
C TYR A 316 10.95 0.60 -20.86
N ARG A 317 10.81 1.92 -20.79
CA ARG A 317 10.47 2.67 -19.56
C ARG A 317 9.06 3.25 -19.68
N TYR A 318 8.30 3.22 -18.60
CA TYR A 318 6.91 3.71 -18.55
C TYR A 318 6.61 4.43 -17.24
N TYR A 319 5.67 5.37 -17.25
CA TYR A 319 4.94 5.81 -16.05
C TYR A 319 3.59 5.08 -16.02
N VAL A 320 3.23 4.49 -14.88
CA VAL A 320 2.03 3.65 -14.74
C VAL A 320 1.27 4.05 -13.48
N SER A 321 -0.05 4.23 -13.58
CA SER A 321 -0.95 4.45 -12.44
C SER A 321 -0.81 3.35 -11.38
N GLN A 322 -0.79 3.72 -10.10
CA GLN A 322 -0.48 2.77 -9.01
C GLN A 322 -1.48 1.62 -8.90
N SER A 323 -2.75 1.88 -9.20
CA SER A 323 -3.83 0.90 -9.30
C SER A 323 -3.52 -0.24 -10.28
N LEU A 324 -2.78 0.03 -11.36
CA LEU A 324 -2.36 -0.98 -12.33
C LEU A 324 -1.11 -1.78 -11.91
N ILE A 325 -0.39 -1.34 -10.86
CA ILE A 325 0.86 -1.97 -10.39
C ILE A 325 0.60 -2.92 -9.20
N LYS A 326 -0.30 -2.53 -8.27
CA LYS A 326 -0.57 -3.29 -7.05
C LYS A 326 -1.58 -4.40 -7.32
N ARG A 327 -1.12 -5.66 -7.34
CA ARG A 327 -2.01 -6.84 -7.26
C ARG A 327 -2.75 -6.81 -5.91
N GLY A 328 -4.07 -6.59 -5.91
CA GLY A 328 -4.92 -6.76 -4.72
C GLY A 328 -5.72 -5.54 -4.21
N ARG A 329 -6.00 -4.51 -5.03
CA ARG A 329 -7.01 -3.47 -4.72
C ARG A 329 -8.14 -3.46 -5.78
N PRO A 330 -9.33 -2.93 -5.44
CA PRO A 330 -10.52 -3.01 -6.29
C PRO A 330 -10.33 -2.17 -7.56
N THR A 331 -10.87 -2.67 -8.68
CA THR A 331 -11.09 -2.02 -9.99
C THR A 331 -10.27 -0.74 -10.26
N ALA A 332 -9.30 -0.84 -11.18
CA ALA A 332 -8.58 0.33 -11.69
C ALA A 332 -9.56 1.42 -12.16
N SER A 333 -9.25 2.67 -11.85
CA SER A 333 -9.98 3.84 -12.37
C SER A 333 -10.02 3.80 -13.91
N GLU A 334 -11.10 4.25 -14.54
CA GLU A 334 -11.15 4.39 -16.01
C GLU A 334 -10.03 5.29 -16.55
N ALA A 335 -9.53 6.22 -15.72
CA ALA A 335 -8.41 7.10 -16.04
C ALA A 335 -7.02 6.44 -15.86
N ALA A 336 -6.95 5.24 -15.28
CA ALA A 336 -5.68 4.58 -15.02
C ALA A 336 -4.97 4.21 -16.32
N CYS A 337 -3.73 4.64 -16.48
CA CYS A 337 -3.02 4.48 -17.76
C CYS A 337 -1.54 4.09 -17.60
N ARG A 338 -0.97 3.68 -18.74
CA ARG A 338 0.47 3.43 -18.92
C ARG A 338 0.96 4.32 -20.06
N VAL A 339 1.95 5.15 -19.75
CA VAL A 339 2.53 6.13 -20.69
C VAL A 339 4.01 5.81 -20.90
N PRO A 340 4.54 5.80 -22.14
CA PRO A 340 5.97 5.69 -22.39
C PRO A 340 6.73 6.83 -21.72
N ALA A 341 7.74 6.48 -20.92
CA ALA A 341 8.49 7.48 -20.17
C ALA A 341 9.27 8.41 -21.08
N ALA A 342 9.86 7.89 -22.17
CA ALA A 342 10.63 8.70 -23.12
C ALA A 342 9.77 9.77 -23.80
N ASP A 343 8.57 9.41 -24.28
CA ASP A 343 7.68 10.34 -24.96
C ASP A 343 7.18 11.45 -24.00
N LEU A 344 6.79 11.06 -22.78
CA LEU A 344 6.34 12.02 -21.76
C LEU A 344 7.49 12.95 -21.34
N GLU A 345 8.68 12.40 -21.11
CA GLU A 345 9.88 13.17 -20.75
C GLU A 345 10.24 14.17 -21.85
N ALA A 346 10.17 13.76 -23.13
CA ALA A 346 10.43 14.64 -24.26
C ALA A 346 9.41 15.79 -24.35
N ILE A 347 8.13 15.53 -24.15
CA ILE A 347 7.09 16.58 -24.14
C ILE A 347 7.35 17.60 -23.04
N VAL A 348 7.67 17.12 -21.84
CA VAL A 348 7.95 18.01 -20.71
C VAL A 348 9.21 18.83 -20.98
N ASP A 349 10.29 18.20 -21.47
CA ASP A 349 11.53 18.89 -21.83
C ASP A 349 11.28 19.98 -22.90
N ASP A 350 10.54 19.65 -23.97
CA ASP A 350 10.23 20.57 -25.07
C ASP A 350 9.39 21.76 -24.59
N GLU A 351 8.36 21.53 -23.78
CA GLU A 351 7.50 22.61 -23.31
C GLU A 351 8.22 23.50 -22.29
N ILE A 352 9.09 22.95 -21.43
CA ILE A 352 9.95 23.77 -20.56
C ILE A 352 10.89 24.65 -21.39
N VAL A 353 11.53 24.10 -22.43
CA VAL A 353 12.40 24.88 -23.32
C VAL A 353 11.60 25.99 -24.04
N LYS A 354 10.38 25.69 -24.48
CA LYS A 354 9.49 26.66 -25.12
C LYS A 354 9.10 27.79 -24.17
N LEU A 355 8.67 27.46 -22.94
CA LEU A 355 8.34 28.45 -21.91
C LEU A 355 9.53 29.35 -21.57
N MET A 356 10.73 28.80 -21.50
CA MET A 356 11.95 29.56 -21.20
C MET A 356 12.42 30.46 -22.36
N ARG A 357 11.93 30.22 -23.58
CA ARG A 357 12.18 31.06 -24.76
C ARG A 357 11.10 32.11 -25.00
N ASP A 358 9.95 31.97 -24.36
CA ASP A 358 8.86 32.93 -24.48
C ASP A 358 9.19 34.19 -23.65
N GLU A 359 9.70 35.22 -24.32
CA GLU A 359 10.09 36.47 -23.68
C GLU A 359 8.91 37.17 -23.00
N ALA A 360 7.69 37.05 -23.55
CA ALA A 360 6.50 37.65 -22.96
C ALA A 360 6.16 36.96 -21.64
N PHE A 361 6.24 35.63 -21.60
CA PHE A 361 6.05 34.85 -20.38
C PHE A 361 7.10 35.18 -19.30
N ILE A 362 8.38 35.25 -19.67
CA ILE A 362 9.44 35.62 -18.71
C ILE A 362 9.29 37.07 -18.24
N HIS A 363 8.85 37.97 -19.11
CA HIS A 363 8.56 39.36 -18.76
C HIS A 363 7.41 39.45 -17.73
N GLU A 364 6.35 38.67 -17.89
CA GLU A 364 5.24 38.58 -16.92
C GLU A 364 5.72 38.12 -15.54
N ILE A 365 6.57 37.08 -15.49
CA ILE A 365 7.10 36.52 -14.23
C ILE A 365 8.03 37.49 -13.49
N ALA A 366 8.79 38.30 -14.24
CA ALA A 366 9.75 39.23 -13.64
C ALA A 366 9.07 40.27 -12.73
N GLY A 367 7.77 40.56 -12.94
CA GLY A 367 7.00 41.49 -12.11
C GLY A 367 7.61 42.89 -12.06
N ASP A 368 7.50 43.56 -10.90
CA ASP A 368 7.97 44.94 -10.68
C ASP A 368 9.47 45.07 -10.41
N VAL A 369 10.30 44.27 -11.08
CA VAL A 369 11.77 44.45 -11.04
C VAL A 369 12.22 45.52 -12.04
N SER A 370 13.43 46.07 -11.82
CA SER A 370 14.02 47.07 -12.71
C SER A 370 14.19 46.55 -14.15
N VAL A 371 14.17 47.46 -15.13
CA VAL A 371 14.36 47.13 -16.56
C VAL A 371 15.64 46.32 -16.79
N ALA A 372 16.73 46.66 -16.08
CA ALA A 372 18.00 45.94 -16.16
C ALA A 372 17.90 44.50 -15.63
N GLN A 373 17.20 44.28 -14.51
CA GLN A 373 16.97 42.94 -13.95
C GLN A 373 16.07 42.10 -14.85
N ARG A 374 15.02 42.68 -15.46
CA ARG A 374 14.14 41.98 -16.41
C ARG A 374 14.93 41.49 -17.63
N LYS A 375 15.71 42.37 -18.25
CA LYS A 375 16.56 42.03 -19.40
C LYS A 375 17.56 40.93 -19.03
N THR A 376 18.10 40.97 -17.81
CA THR A 376 19.00 39.93 -17.30
C THR A 376 18.30 38.58 -17.17
N LEU A 377 17.08 38.54 -16.61
CA LEU A 377 16.31 37.30 -16.47
C LEU A 377 15.93 36.68 -17.81
N ILE A 378 15.51 37.50 -18.80
CA ILE A 378 15.22 37.04 -20.17
C ILE A 378 16.46 36.39 -20.80
N ASN A 379 17.62 37.04 -20.69
CA ASN A 379 18.88 36.51 -21.20
C ASN A 379 19.28 35.19 -20.51
N GLN A 380 19.07 35.11 -19.19
CA GLN A 380 19.32 33.90 -18.40
C GLN A 380 18.39 32.76 -18.77
N ALA A 381 17.09 33.02 -18.96
CA ALA A 381 16.10 32.02 -19.39
C ALA A 381 16.43 31.49 -20.80
N SER A 382 16.79 32.37 -21.73
CA SER A 382 17.23 32.00 -23.08
C SER A 382 18.53 31.19 -23.08
N ALA A 383 19.51 31.55 -22.22
CA ALA A 383 20.72 30.75 -22.03
C ALA A 383 20.41 29.37 -21.43
N PHE A 384 19.53 29.31 -20.42
CA PHE A 384 19.05 28.06 -19.83
C PHE A 384 18.41 27.15 -20.89
N ALA A 385 17.53 27.69 -21.73
CA ALA A 385 16.85 26.96 -22.79
C ALA A 385 17.81 26.40 -23.86
N ARG A 386 18.90 27.13 -24.16
CA ARG A 386 19.95 26.68 -25.08
C ARG A 386 20.76 25.51 -24.52
N CYS A 387 21.12 25.56 -23.24
CA CYS A 387 21.93 24.52 -22.60
C CYS A 387 21.13 23.29 -22.16
N TRP A 388 19.79 23.35 -22.14
CA TRP A 388 18.93 22.26 -21.66
C TRP A 388 19.19 20.89 -22.30
N PRO A 389 19.33 20.77 -23.65
CA PRO A 389 19.57 19.48 -24.31
C PRO A 389 20.89 18.81 -23.92
N ASP A 390 21.88 19.57 -23.46
CA ASP A 390 23.20 19.05 -23.07
C ASP A 390 23.30 18.72 -21.57
N ARG A 391 22.27 19.05 -20.78
CA ARG A 391 22.29 18.80 -19.33
C ARG A 391 22.20 17.31 -19.01
N PRO A 392 23.06 16.79 -18.11
CA PRO A 392 22.98 15.40 -17.63
C PRO A 392 21.64 15.06 -16.97
N PRO A 393 21.14 13.82 -17.09
CA PRO A 393 19.85 13.40 -16.51
C PRO A 393 19.67 13.68 -15.00
N PRO A 394 20.68 13.51 -14.11
CA PRO A 394 20.54 13.84 -12.69
C PRO A 394 20.32 15.34 -12.43
N GLN A 395 20.90 16.20 -13.27
CA GLN A 395 20.72 17.65 -13.17
C GLN A 395 19.32 18.05 -13.65
N ARG A 396 18.87 17.51 -14.80
CA ARG A 396 17.50 17.74 -15.30
C ARG A 396 16.46 17.36 -14.26
N ARG A 397 16.59 16.18 -13.64
CA ARG A 397 15.69 15.76 -12.57
C ARG A 397 15.61 16.76 -11.41
N THR A 398 16.76 17.24 -10.95
CA THR A 398 16.84 18.22 -9.86
C THR A 398 16.10 19.50 -10.23
N ILE A 399 16.35 20.02 -11.43
CA ILE A 399 15.72 21.24 -11.93
C ILE A 399 14.21 21.03 -12.11
N LEU A 400 13.79 19.95 -12.76
CA LEU A 400 12.36 19.62 -12.96
C LEU A 400 11.62 19.44 -11.63
N SER A 401 12.25 18.87 -10.60
CA SER A 401 11.64 18.72 -9.28
C SER A 401 11.44 20.06 -8.55
N ALA A 402 12.30 21.05 -8.84
CA ALA A 402 12.15 22.40 -8.32
C ALA A 402 11.11 23.19 -9.13
N LEU A 403 11.17 23.08 -10.46
CA LEU A 403 10.34 23.84 -11.42
C LEU A 403 8.90 23.35 -11.49
N LEU A 404 8.66 22.04 -11.38
CA LEU A 404 7.33 21.45 -11.53
C LEU A 404 6.74 21.06 -10.18
N GLU A 405 5.48 21.43 -9.97
CA GLU A 405 4.68 20.93 -8.86
C GLU A 405 4.14 19.53 -9.19
N ARG A 406 3.53 19.38 -10.37
CA ARG A 406 2.97 18.12 -10.88
C ARG A 406 2.76 18.15 -12.40
N VAL A 407 2.72 16.96 -13.00
CA VAL A 407 2.38 16.69 -14.40
C VAL A 407 1.20 15.73 -14.41
N VAL A 408 0.05 16.16 -14.94
CA VAL A 408 -1.18 15.37 -14.99
C VAL A 408 -1.42 14.90 -16.41
N VAL A 409 -1.56 13.58 -16.60
CA VAL A 409 -1.84 12.97 -17.89
C VAL A 409 -3.34 12.71 -18.02
N HIS A 410 -3.98 13.41 -18.96
CA HIS A 410 -5.34 13.17 -19.40
C HIS A 410 -5.35 12.36 -20.71
N PRO A 411 -6.51 11.83 -21.14
CA PRO A 411 -6.59 11.03 -22.38
C PRO A 411 -6.12 11.76 -23.65
N ASN A 412 -6.35 13.08 -23.73
CA ASN A 412 -6.06 13.91 -24.90
C ASN A 412 -5.16 15.12 -24.60
N THR A 413 -4.77 15.35 -23.35
CA THR A 413 -3.95 16.50 -22.94
C THR A 413 -2.99 16.11 -21.82
N ILE A 414 -1.86 16.81 -21.73
CA ILE A 414 -0.97 16.79 -20.57
C ILE A 414 -1.00 18.18 -19.95
N VAL A 415 -1.22 18.24 -18.63
CA VAL A 415 -1.26 19.50 -17.89
C VAL A 415 -0.07 19.55 -16.94
N MET A 416 0.79 20.55 -17.09
CA MET A 416 1.94 20.78 -16.22
C MET A 416 1.68 21.98 -15.32
N ALA A 417 1.90 21.82 -14.01
CA ALA A 417 1.88 22.92 -13.06
C ALA A 417 3.33 23.38 -12.81
N VAL A 418 3.67 24.56 -13.33
CA VAL A 418 5.01 25.15 -13.26
C VAL A 418 5.04 26.18 -12.13
N ARG A 419 6.01 26.07 -11.22
CA ARG A 419 6.25 27.04 -10.15
C ARG A 419 6.97 28.27 -10.70
N LEU A 420 6.35 29.43 -10.59
CA LEU A 420 6.89 30.66 -11.18
C LEU A 420 8.14 31.14 -10.43
N ASP A 421 8.14 31.08 -9.10
CA ASP A 421 9.26 31.52 -8.25
C ASP A 421 10.52 30.65 -8.42
N ALA A 422 10.37 29.44 -8.95
CA ALA A 422 11.49 28.57 -9.27
C ALA A 422 12.29 29.07 -10.49
N ILE A 423 11.67 29.84 -11.39
CA ILE A 423 12.27 30.23 -12.68
C ILE A 423 13.53 31.09 -12.49
N PRO A 424 13.52 32.21 -11.73
CA PRO A 424 14.73 33.00 -11.49
C PRO A 424 15.84 32.20 -10.78
N LEU A 425 15.46 31.24 -9.93
CA LEU A 425 16.41 30.42 -9.20
C LEU A 425 17.13 29.42 -10.12
N VAL A 426 16.40 28.76 -11.04
CA VAL A 426 16.98 27.74 -11.93
C VAL A 426 17.67 28.32 -13.16
N THR A 427 17.39 29.57 -13.52
CA THR A 427 18.06 30.26 -14.64
C THR A 427 19.29 31.06 -14.19
N ALA A 428 19.49 31.23 -12.88
CA ALA A 428 20.63 31.96 -12.34
C ALA A 428 21.98 31.37 -12.80
N PRO A 429 22.97 32.21 -13.17
CA PRO A 429 24.28 31.75 -13.64
C PRO A 429 25.08 31.04 -12.55
N THR A 430 24.80 31.34 -11.28
CA THR A 430 25.44 30.73 -10.09
C THR A 430 24.66 29.54 -9.54
N LEU A 431 23.79 28.91 -10.34
CA LEU A 431 22.94 27.80 -9.92
C LEU A 431 23.72 26.68 -9.20
N ASP A 432 23.55 26.61 -7.88
CA ASP A 432 23.99 25.47 -7.08
C ASP A 432 22.81 24.50 -6.88
N LEU A 433 22.84 23.40 -7.63
CA LEU A 433 21.81 22.36 -7.59
C LEU A 433 21.63 21.72 -6.19
N ARG A 434 22.63 21.83 -5.30
CA ARG A 434 22.59 21.33 -3.92
C ARG A 434 21.83 22.25 -2.98
N ARG A 435 21.74 23.54 -3.31
CA ARG A 435 21.10 24.59 -2.50
C ARG A 435 19.70 24.98 -2.98
N LEU A 436 19.23 24.40 -4.08
CA LEU A 436 17.85 24.57 -4.54
C LEU A 436 16.86 24.14 -3.43
N PRO A 437 15.97 25.04 -2.97
CA PRO A 437 14.95 24.70 -1.98
C PRO A 437 14.05 23.57 -2.49
N ARG A 438 13.64 22.65 -1.62
CA ARG A 438 12.71 21.56 -1.95
C ARG A 438 11.76 21.28 -0.78
N PRO A 439 10.44 21.54 -0.90
CA PRO A 439 9.74 22.18 -2.03
C PRO A 439 9.97 23.70 -2.09
N ILE A 440 9.75 24.29 -3.27
CA ILE A 440 9.56 25.75 -3.40
C ILE A 440 8.05 25.95 -3.30
N ASP A 441 7.58 26.66 -2.28
CA ASP A 441 6.19 27.08 -2.19
C ASP A 441 6.03 28.39 -2.98
N GLY A 442 5.00 28.50 -3.81
CA GLY A 442 4.80 29.64 -4.69
C GLY A 442 3.65 29.45 -5.68
N PRO A 443 3.24 30.50 -6.41
CA PRO A 443 2.17 30.42 -7.40
C PRO A 443 2.54 29.48 -8.54
N THR A 444 1.58 28.66 -8.97
CA THR A 444 1.75 27.73 -10.08
C THR A 444 0.93 28.13 -11.30
N ARG A 445 1.57 28.09 -12.47
CA ARG A 445 0.93 28.28 -13.76
C ARG A 445 0.68 26.92 -14.40
N LYS A 446 -0.56 26.69 -14.82
CA LYS A 446 -0.94 25.49 -15.58
C LYS A 446 -0.68 25.70 -17.07
N VAL A 447 0.13 24.82 -17.65
CA VAL A 447 0.43 24.79 -19.08
C VAL A 447 -0.16 23.51 -19.64
N GLN A 448 -0.99 23.63 -20.68
CA GLN A 448 -1.69 22.50 -21.30
C GLN A 448 -1.06 22.18 -22.65
N VAL A 449 -0.68 20.92 -22.83
CA VAL A 449 -0.11 20.40 -24.07
C VAL A 449 -1.07 19.37 -24.67
N PRO A 450 -1.61 19.58 -25.88
CA PRO A 450 -2.42 18.57 -26.57
C PRO A 450 -1.59 17.31 -26.87
N ALA A 451 -1.95 16.19 -26.25
CA ALA A 451 -1.22 14.92 -26.38
C ALA A 451 -2.17 13.75 -26.22
N ARG A 452 -2.25 12.89 -27.24
CA ARG A 452 -3.16 11.73 -27.26
C ARG A 452 -2.38 10.43 -27.15
N LEU A 453 -2.79 9.59 -26.19
CA LEU A 453 -2.31 8.21 -26.11
C LEU A 453 -2.90 7.40 -27.28
N LYS A 454 -2.06 6.91 -28.19
CA LYS A 454 -2.50 6.05 -29.30
C LYS A 454 -1.62 4.80 -29.41
N ARG A 455 -2.26 3.65 -29.60
CA ARG A 455 -1.57 2.38 -29.79
C ARG A 455 -1.11 2.26 -31.25
N THR A 456 0.20 2.14 -31.48
CA THR A 456 0.80 1.88 -32.80
C THR A 456 1.39 0.46 -32.83
N GLY A 457 0.65 -0.50 -33.37
CA GLY A 457 1.03 -1.92 -33.36
C GLY A 457 1.00 -2.52 -31.95
N MET A 458 2.08 -3.18 -31.52
CA MET A 458 2.21 -3.71 -30.15
C MET A 458 2.70 -2.67 -29.12
N GLU A 459 3.05 -1.46 -29.56
CA GLU A 459 3.62 -0.40 -28.72
C GLU A 459 2.59 0.72 -28.50
N THR A 460 2.37 1.12 -27.26
CA THR A 460 1.62 2.34 -26.95
C THR A 460 2.57 3.52 -27.15
N LYS A 461 2.22 4.49 -28.01
CA LYS A 461 2.98 5.73 -28.21
C LYS A 461 2.14 6.92 -27.78
N LEU A 462 2.80 7.96 -27.29
CA LEU A 462 2.14 9.23 -27.03
C LEU A 462 2.30 10.12 -28.27
N LEU A 463 1.19 10.50 -28.91
CA LEU A 463 1.20 11.33 -30.11
C LEU A 463 0.79 12.76 -29.74
N ILE A 464 1.71 13.71 -29.92
CA ILE A 464 1.41 15.15 -29.83
C ILE A 464 0.62 15.52 -31.08
N GLN A 465 -0.58 16.10 -30.93
CA GLN A 465 -1.26 16.77 -32.03
C GLN A 465 -0.84 18.24 -32.02
N GLY A 466 -0.23 18.70 -33.11
CA GLY A 466 -0.07 20.14 -33.37
C GLY A 466 1.31 20.76 -33.15
N ASN A 467 2.40 19.99 -33.02
CA ASN A 467 3.75 20.56 -33.19
C ASN A 467 4.39 20.07 -34.50
N THR A 468 4.18 20.84 -35.56
CA THR A 468 4.88 20.79 -36.85
C THR A 468 6.28 21.41 -36.74
N GLY A 469 7.05 21.02 -35.73
CA GLY A 469 8.50 21.23 -35.70
C GLY A 469 9.18 20.03 -36.34
N PRO A 470 10.30 20.20 -37.08
CA PRO A 470 11.03 19.08 -37.64
C PRO A 470 11.72 18.34 -36.50
N VAL A 471 10.99 17.44 -35.83
CA VAL A 471 11.63 16.37 -35.08
C VAL A 471 12.42 15.61 -36.15
N GLN A 472 13.75 15.76 -36.12
CA GLN A 472 14.66 14.88 -36.84
C GLN A 472 14.50 13.50 -36.19
N ARG A 473 13.44 12.80 -36.59
CA ARG A 473 13.11 11.46 -36.11
C ARG A 473 14.15 10.52 -36.69
N THR A 474 14.75 9.73 -35.83
CA THR A 474 15.72 8.73 -36.23
C THR A 474 15.06 7.78 -37.26
N PRO A 475 15.61 7.66 -38.48
CA PRO A 475 15.04 6.81 -39.50
C PRO A 475 14.91 5.35 -39.02
N ASP A 476 13.77 4.70 -39.31
CA ASP A 476 13.55 3.30 -38.92
C ASP A 476 14.51 2.40 -39.71
N ARG A 477 15.55 1.91 -39.02
CA ARG A 477 16.59 1.06 -39.60
C ARG A 477 16.01 -0.20 -40.26
N SER A 478 14.90 -0.72 -39.77
CA SER A 478 14.26 -1.93 -40.32
C SER A 478 13.58 -1.63 -41.65
N LEU A 479 12.89 -0.50 -41.75
CA LEU A 479 12.29 -0.03 -43.00
C LEU A 479 13.36 0.30 -44.05
N ILE A 480 14.42 1.01 -43.65
CA ILE A 480 15.54 1.31 -44.55
C ILE A 480 16.17 0.03 -45.08
N ARG A 481 16.43 -0.95 -44.20
CA ARG A 481 16.97 -2.24 -44.59
C ARG A 481 16.05 -2.96 -45.59
N LEU A 482 14.74 -2.94 -45.37
CA LEU A 482 13.75 -3.53 -46.27
C LEU A 482 13.73 -2.87 -47.65
N ILE A 483 13.76 -1.54 -47.71
CA ILE A 483 13.83 -0.79 -48.98
C ILE A 483 15.15 -1.10 -49.71
N GLY A 484 16.26 -1.14 -48.99
CA GLY A 484 17.55 -1.53 -49.55
C GLY A 484 17.53 -2.95 -50.13
N GLN A 485 16.92 -3.89 -49.40
CA GLN A 485 16.76 -5.27 -49.83
C GLN A 485 15.83 -5.39 -51.05
N ALA A 486 14.74 -4.62 -51.09
CA ALA A 486 13.84 -4.55 -52.24
C ALA A 486 14.56 -4.09 -53.51
N ARG A 487 15.38 -3.04 -53.41
CA ARG A 487 16.21 -2.55 -54.53
C ARG A 487 17.26 -3.58 -54.96
N ARG A 488 17.88 -4.28 -54.00
CA ARG A 488 18.83 -5.37 -54.31
C ARG A 488 18.13 -6.51 -55.06
N TYR A 489 16.97 -6.95 -54.60
CA TYR A 489 16.20 -8.01 -55.24
C TYR A 489 15.71 -7.59 -56.62
N ARG A 490 15.36 -6.32 -56.80
CA ARG A 490 15.00 -5.78 -58.11
C ARG A 490 16.15 -5.88 -59.10
N ARG A 491 17.38 -5.53 -58.70
CA ARG A 491 18.57 -5.70 -59.57
C ARG A 491 18.83 -7.15 -59.94
N VAL A 492 18.66 -8.08 -59.00
CA VAL A 492 18.82 -9.52 -59.28
C VAL A 492 17.74 -9.99 -60.26
N LEU A 493 16.52 -9.53 -60.11
CA LEU A 493 15.42 -9.83 -61.04
C LEU A 493 15.69 -9.25 -62.43
N ASP A 494 16.16 -8.01 -62.53
CA ASP A 494 16.46 -7.34 -63.80
C ASP A 494 17.67 -7.98 -64.52
N ALA A 495 18.60 -8.60 -63.78
CA ALA A 495 19.78 -9.28 -64.32
C ALA A 495 19.56 -10.77 -64.61
N ALA A 496 18.42 -11.35 -64.19
CA ALA A 496 18.13 -12.76 -64.40
C ALA A 496 17.72 -13.03 -65.85
N HIS A 497 18.15 -14.16 -66.40
CA HIS A 497 17.67 -14.65 -67.69
C HIS A 497 16.16 -14.91 -67.65
N HIS A 498 15.46 -14.63 -68.75
CA HIS A 498 13.99 -14.66 -68.86
C HIS A 498 13.37 -16.06 -68.64
N ASP A 499 14.18 -17.11 -68.68
CA ASP A 499 13.82 -18.51 -68.45
C ASP A 499 13.82 -18.92 -66.97
N LYS A 500 14.41 -18.10 -66.08
CA LYS A 500 14.42 -18.38 -64.64
C LYS A 500 13.09 -18.05 -63.99
N THR A 501 12.49 -19.05 -63.34
CA THR A 501 11.29 -18.83 -62.51
C THR A 501 11.62 -18.02 -61.26
N MET A 502 10.64 -17.27 -60.74
CA MET A 502 10.77 -16.45 -59.53
C MET A 502 11.28 -17.26 -58.31
N SER A 503 10.93 -18.54 -58.23
CA SER A 503 11.40 -19.45 -57.18
C SER A 503 12.91 -19.73 -57.28
N LYS A 504 13.42 -19.94 -58.49
CA LYS A 504 14.87 -20.14 -58.74
C LYS A 504 15.66 -18.85 -58.44
N ILE A 505 15.15 -17.70 -58.86
CA ILE A 505 15.78 -16.40 -58.55
C ILE A 505 15.82 -16.15 -57.04
N ALA A 506 14.76 -16.51 -56.31
CA ALA A 506 14.74 -16.39 -54.85
C ALA A 506 15.77 -17.32 -54.18
N ALA A 507 15.93 -18.54 -54.69
CA ALA A 507 16.93 -19.51 -54.22
C ALA A 507 18.37 -19.02 -54.45
N ASP A 508 18.65 -18.38 -55.61
CA ASP A 508 19.96 -17.80 -55.93
C ASP A 508 20.39 -16.71 -54.91
N VAL A 509 19.44 -16.07 -54.22
CA VAL A 509 19.68 -15.06 -53.18
C VAL A 509 19.51 -15.62 -51.76
N GLY A 510 19.26 -16.93 -51.62
CA GLY A 510 19.16 -17.63 -50.35
C GLY A 510 17.90 -17.30 -49.54
N VAL A 511 16.77 -16.98 -50.19
CA VAL A 511 15.51 -16.67 -49.52
C VAL A 511 14.32 -17.42 -50.12
N GLY A 512 13.26 -17.62 -49.32
CA GLY A 512 12.03 -18.25 -49.80
C GLY A 512 11.28 -17.40 -50.83
N ALA A 513 10.66 -18.06 -51.82
CA ALA A 513 9.97 -17.41 -52.94
C ALA A 513 8.89 -16.40 -52.51
N THR A 514 8.10 -16.73 -51.48
CA THR A 514 7.05 -15.85 -50.93
C THR A 514 7.64 -14.58 -50.31
N TYR A 515 8.75 -14.72 -49.58
CA TYR A 515 9.44 -13.58 -48.98
C TYR A 515 10.08 -12.70 -50.06
N PHE A 516 10.77 -13.31 -51.02
CA PHE A 516 11.37 -12.60 -52.15
C PHE A 516 10.34 -11.75 -52.90
N THR A 517 9.19 -12.36 -53.24
CA THR A 517 8.10 -11.70 -53.96
C THR A 517 7.51 -10.52 -53.19
N ARG A 518 7.32 -10.66 -51.87
CA ARG A 518 6.81 -9.56 -51.02
C ARG A 518 7.80 -8.41 -50.92
N VAL A 519 9.09 -8.71 -50.75
CA VAL A 519 10.12 -7.69 -50.62
C VAL A 519 10.39 -6.98 -51.95
N VAL A 520 10.49 -7.70 -53.07
CA VAL A 520 10.78 -7.09 -54.38
C VAL A 520 9.69 -6.12 -54.81
N ARG A 521 8.42 -6.37 -54.44
CA ARG A 521 7.30 -5.45 -54.72
C ARG A 521 7.47 -4.07 -54.07
N LEU A 522 8.22 -3.98 -52.97
CA LEU A 522 8.51 -2.69 -52.33
C LEU A 522 9.46 -1.81 -53.16
N SER A 523 10.09 -2.33 -54.22
CA SER A 523 10.87 -1.50 -55.16
C SER A 523 9.98 -0.57 -55.98
N PHE A 524 8.67 -0.81 -56.04
CA PHE A 524 7.68 0.00 -56.77
C PHE A 524 6.98 1.05 -55.90
N LEU A 525 7.45 1.26 -54.67
CA LEU A 525 6.97 2.35 -53.83
C LEU A 525 7.28 3.71 -54.47
N ALA A 526 6.35 4.66 -54.35
CA ALA A 526 6.53 6.01 -54.87
C ALA A 526 7.84 6.64 -54.34
N PRO A 527 8.57 7.42 -55.16
CA PRO A 527 9.81 8.06 -54.76
C PRO A 527 9.68 8.91 -53.49
N GLU A 528 8.55 9.61 -53.33
CA GLU A 528 8.26 10.43 -52.15
C GLU A 528 8.11 9.59 -50.87
N ILE A 529 7.45 8.43 -50.94
CA ILE A 529 7.30 7.51 -49.80
C ILE A 529 8.69 7.00 -49.39
N THR A 530 9.53 6.64 -50.37
CA THR A 530 10.90 6.20 -50.12
C THR A 530 11.75 7.32 -49.49
N LYS A 531 11.65 8.54 -50.02
CA LYS A 531 12.36 9.73 -49.52
C LYS A 531 11.93 10.06 -48.09
N MET A 532 10.63 9.99 -47.81
CA MET A 532 10.05 10.20 -46.49
C MET A 532 10.58 9.18 -45.47
N ILE A 533 10.65 7.90 -45.83
CA ILE A 533 11.20 6.83 -44.98
C ILE A 533 12.69 7.05 -44.69
N LEU A 534 13.47 7.39 -45.73
CA LEU A 534 14.91 7.67 -45.59
C LEU A 534 15.17 8.90 -44.71
N GLN A 535 14.29 9.90 -44.77
CA GLN A 535 14.36 11.12 -43.96
C GLN A 535 13.76 10.98 -42.56
N GLY A 536 13.24 9.80 -42.19
CA GLY A 536 12.60 9.58 -40.89
C GLY A 536 11.23 10.26 -40.73
N ARG A 537 10.66 10.78 -41.82
CA ARG A 537 9.40 11.54 -41.84
C ARG A 537 8.16 10.66 -41.99
N GLN A 538 8.33 9.33 -42.04
CA GLN A 538 7.22 8.40 -42.23
C GLN A 538 6.20 8.44 -41.09
N SER A 539 4.94 8.18 -41.41
CA SER A 539 3.90 7.98 -40.41
C SER A 539 4.33 6.89 -39.41
N PRO A 540 4.11 7.07 -38.09
CA PRO A 540 4.41 6.05 -37.08
C PRO A 540 3.69 4.71 -37.31
N GLN A 541 2.64 4.70 -38.12
CA GLN A 541 1.90 3.49 -38.42
C GLN A 541 2.55 2.68 -39.56
N LEU A 542 3.40 3.30 -40.38
CA LEU A 542 4.14 2.66 -41.47
C LEU A 542 5.37 1.96 -40.90
N THR A 543 5.23 0.68 -40.56
CA THR A 543 6.30 -0.17 -40.02
C THR A 543 6.75 -1.21 -41.05
N ALA A 544 7.94 -1.78 -40.86
CA ALA A 544 8.45 -2.92 -41.64
C ALA A 544 7.44 -4.07 -41.76
N ASN A 545 6.69 -4.35 -40.69
CA ASN A 545 5.67 -5.39 -40.72
C ASN A 545 4.44 -4.95 -41.53
N ARG A 546 3.92 -3.73 -41.29
CA ARG A 546 2.75 -3.20 -42.02
C ARG A 546 3.02 -3.16 -43.52
N ILE A 547 4.19 -2.67 -43.94
CA ILE A 547 4.54 -2.57 -45.36
C ILE A 547 4.68 -3.95 -46.03
N MET A 548 5.16 -4.95 -45.29
CA MET A 548 5.23 -6.33 -45.77
C MET A 548 3.84 -6.99 -45.85
N THR A 549 2.88 -6.61 -45.01
CA THR A 549 1.53 -7.19 -44.98
C THR A 549 0.54 -6.53 -45.95
N LEU A 550 0.85 -5.33 -46.46
CA LEU A 550 -0.03 -4.57 -47.36
C LEU A 550 -0.24 -5.19 -48.75
N GLY A 551 0.45 -6.30 -49.07
CA GLY A 551 0.31 -6.98 -50.36
C GLY A 551 1.03 -6.24 -51.49
N SER A 552 0.50 -6.32 -52.72
CA SER A 552 1.04 -5.55 -53.85
C SER A 552 0.66 -4.07 -53.70
N PRO A 553 1.61 -3.13 -53.69
CA PRO A 553 1.26 -1.71 -53.71
C PRO A 553 0.51 -1.38 -55.01
N PRO A 554 -0.51 -0.51 -54.96
CA PRO A 554 -1.17 0.01 -56.17
C PRO A 554 -0.16 0.55 -57.18
N THR A 555 -0.43 0.39 -58.47
CA THR A 555 0.46 0.89 -59.54
C THR A 555 0.53 2.41 -59.59
N LEU A 556 -0.57 3.09 -59.23
CA LEU A 556 -0.64 4.56 -59.16
C LEU A 556 -0.05 5.08 -57.84
N TRP A 557 0.90 6.02 -57.93
CA TRP A 557 1.58 6.58 -56.75
C TRP A 557 0.63 7.32 -55.80
N ASP A 558 -0.39 8.02 -56.30
CA ASP A 558 -1.35 8.71 -55.42
C ASP A 558 -2.23 7.72 -54.64
N ALA A 559 -2.59 6.59 -55.27
CA ALA A 559 -3.27 5.50 -54.57
C ALA A 559 -2.38 4.87 -53.49
N GLN A 560 -1.06 4.81 -53.70
CA GLN A 560 -0.12 4.39 -52.64
C GLN A 560 -0.08 5.39 -51.48
N LYS A 561 -0.13 6.71 -51.75
CA LYS A 561 -0.16 7.74 -50.70
C LYS A 561 -1.42 7.64 -49.84
N HIS A 562 -2.59 7.47 -50.47
CA HIS A 562 -3.85 7.26 -49.76
C HIS A 562 -3.84 5.98 -48.92
N LEU A 563 -3.36 4.86 -49.47
CA LEU A 563 -3.26 3.58 -48.75
C LEU A 563 -2.38 3.65 -47.48
N LEU A 564 -1.41 4.57 -47.48
CA LEU A 564 -0.47 4.76 -46.38
C LEU A 564 -0.83 5.91 -45.45
N ASP A 565 -2.03 6.50 -45.60
CA ASP A 565 -2.52 7.61 -44.80
C ASP A 565 -1.57 8.84 -44.85
N LEU A 566 -1.05 9.17 -46.04
CA LEU A 566 -0.03 10.22 -46.25
C LEU A 566 -0.55 11.55 -46.83
N THR A 567 -1.87 11.76 -46.88
CA THR A 567 -2.50 13.04 -47.26
C THR A 567 -2.86 13.89 -46.05
#